data_AF-A0A1W5XGD2-F1
#
_entry.id   AF-A0A1W5XGD2-F1
#
_cell.length_a   1.000
_cell.length_b   1.000
_cell.length_c   1.000
_cell.angle_alpha   90.00
_cell.angle_beta   90.00
_cell.angle_gamma   90.00
#
_symmetry.space_group_name_H-M   'P 1'
#
loop_
_entity.id
_entity.type
_entity.pdbx_description
1 polymer ?
#
loop_
_entity_poly.entity_id
_entity_poly.type
_entity_poly.pdbx_seq_one_letter_code
_entity_poly.pdbx_strand_id
1 'polypeptide(L)'
;MSITETLDSKIKAQEEKLKQLKAQRQAALVRERAKEKQQTRKDDTRRKILIGSCMLKITEEDDQARAKLIAQMDRYLTDERDRKLFNL
;
A
#
# COMPACT_ATOMS: atom_id res chain seq x y z
N MET A 1 -44.80 32.04 -16.05
CA MET A 1 -44.09 30.74 -16.15
C MET A 1 -45.08 29.66 -15.79
N SER A 2 -45.18 28.65 -16.63
CA SER A 2 -45.98 27.46 -16.36
C SER A 2 -45.42 26.74 -15.13
N ILE A 3 -46.28 26.14 -14.30
CA ILE A 3 -45.88 25.32 -13.14
C ILE A 3 -44.87 24.24 -13.54
N THR A 4 -44.93 23.78 -14.80
CA THR A 4 -43.98 22.81 -15.38
C THR A 4 -42.57 23.38 -15.51
N GLU A 5 -42.40 24.63 -15.94
CA GLU A 5 -41.08 25.28 -16.08
C GLU A 5 -40.41 25.49 -14.70
N THR A 6 -41.22 25.78 -13.68
CA THR A 6 -40.76 25.92 -12.29
C THR A 6 -40.36 24.58 -11.66
N LEU A 7 -40.97 23.46 -12.09
CA LEU A 7 -40.58 22.12 -11.67
C LEU A 7 -39.31 21.67 -12.40
N ASP A 8 -39.20 21.91 -13.70
CA ASP A 8 -38.02 21.54 -14.50
C ASP A 8 -36.75 22.27 -14.04
N SER A 9 -36.85 23.54 -13.68
CA SER A 9 -35.72 24.30 -13.11
C SER A 9 -35.26 23.74 -11.76
N LYS A 10 -36.21 23.32 -10.90
CA LYS A 10 -35.89 22.66 -9.63
C LYS A 10 -35.25 21.29 -9.84
N ILE A 11 -35.73 20.51 -10.81
CA ILE A 11 -35.15 19.21 -11.18
C ILE A 11 -33.71 19.39 -11.65
N LYS A 12 -33.44 20.31 -12.57
CA LYS A 12 -32.08 20.61 -13.04
C LYS A 12 -31.14 21.03 -11.91
N ALA A 13 -31.59 21.90 -11.02
CA ALA A 13 -30.78 22.33 -9.88
C ALA A 13 -30.46 21.16 -8.93
N GLN A 14 -31.40 20.24 -8.73
CA GLN A 14 -31.18 19.04 -7.93
C GLN A 14 -30.24 18.04 -8.62
N GLU A 15 -30.34 17.86 -9.93
CA GLU A 15 -29.43 17.01 -10.71
C GLU A 15 -28.00 17.54 -10.68
N GLU A 16 -27.82 18.85 -10.83
CA GLU A 16 -26.50 19.47 -10.78
C GLU A 16 -25.87 19.34 -9.38
N LYS A 17 -26.67 19.56 -8.33
CA LYS A 17 -26.25 19.34 -6.94
C LYS A 17 -25.90 17.87 -6.68
N LEU A 18 -26.67 16.93 -7.23
CA LEU A 18 -26.38 15.50 -7.14
C LEU A 18 -25.07 15.13 -7.83
N LYS A 19 -24.79 15.72 -9.01
CA LYS A 19 -23.54 15.52 -9.75
C LYS A 19 -22.34 16.02 -8.96
N GLN A 20 -22.43 17.21 -8.35
CA GLN A 20 -21.39 17.76 -7.48
C GLN A 20 -21.12 16.86 -6.26
N LEU A 21 -22.17 16.40 -5.58
CA LEU A 21 -22.04 15.51 -4.41
C LEU A 21 -21.42 14.16 -4.79
N LYS A 22 -21.77 13.58 -5.94
CA LYS A 22 -21.15 12.35 -6.45
C LYS A 22 -19.65 12.55 -6.72
N ALA A 23 -19.27 13.68 -7.32
CA ALA A 23 -17.86 13.99 -7.55
C ALA A 23 -17.08 14.15 -6.23
N GLN A 24 -17.65 14.85 -5.24
CA GLN A 24 -17.03 14.99 -3.92
C GLN A 24 -16.87 13.63 -3.21
N ARG A 25 -17.88 12.76 -3.26
CA ARG A 25 -17.81 11.40 -2.69
C ARG A 25 -16.72 10.57 -3.36
N GLN A 26 -16.61 10.65 -4.69
CA GLN A 26 -15.57 9.93 -5.42
C GLN A 26 -14.17 10.43 -5.05
N ALA A 27 -13.99 11.75 -4.94
CA ALA A 27 -12.72 12.34 -4.52
C ALA A 27 -12.34 11.90 -3.09
N ALA A 28 -13.29 11.87 -2.16
CA ALA A 28 -13.07 11.39 -0.80
C ALA A 28 -12.65 9.91 -0.77
N LEU A 29 -13.35 9.05 -1.53
CA LEU A 29 -13.01 7.61 -1.64
C LEU A 29 -11.60 7.38 -2.20
N VAL A 30 -11.21 8.14 -3.23
CA VAL A 30 -9.85 8.05 -3.80
C VAL A 30 -8.81 8.47 -2.76
N ARG A 31 -9.08 9.54 -2.00
CA ARG A 31 -8.18 10.01 -0.94
C ARG A 31 -8.01 9.00 0.18
N GLU A 32 -9.10 8.38 0.64
CA GLU A 32 -9.02 7.36 1.70
C GLU A 32 -8.27 6.12 1.23
N ARG A 33 -8.56 5.62 0.01
CA ARG A 33 -7.79 4.50 -0.58
C ARG A 33 -6.30 4.82 -0.73
N ALA A 34 -5.96 6.07 -1.06
CA ALA A 34 -4.56 6.49 -1.17
C ALA A 34 -3.86 6.47 0.21
N LYS A 35 -4.54 6.94 1.26
CA LYS A 35 -4.04 6.89 2.64
C LYS A 35 -3.84 5.46 3.12
N GLU A 36 -4.83 4.59 2.91
CA GLU A 36 -4.76 3.17 3.27
C GLU A 36 -3.58 2.50 2.58
N LYS A 37 -3.45 2.68 1.25
CA LYS A 37 -2.33 2.13 0.48
C LYS A 37 -0.97 2.64 0.97
N GLN A 38 -0.89 3.91 1.35
CA GLN A 38 0.32 4.48 1.93
C GLN A 38 0.64 3.85 3.29
N GLN A 39 -0.36 3.68 4.15
CA GLN A 39 -0.20 3.05 5.46
C GLN A 39 0.23 1.59 5.32
N THR A 40 -0.42 0.82 4.46
CA THR A 40 -0.05 -0.58 4.18
C THR A 40 1.40 -0.70 3.72
N ARG A 41 1.88 0.21 2.85
CA ARG A 41 3.29 0.22 2.41
C ARG A 41 4.25 0.53 3.56
N LYS A 42 3.90 1.47 4.44
CA LYS A 42 4.70 1.80 5.63
C LYS A 42 4.77 0.61 6.58
N ASP A 43 3.64 -0.04 6.83
CA ASP A 43 3.56 -1.19 7.73
C ASP A 43 4.30 -2.39 7.17
N ASP A 44 4.20 -2.65 5.86
CA ASP A 44 4.95 -3.71 5.18
C ASP A 44 6.46 -3.46 5.21
N THR A 45 6.89 -2.22 4.96
CA THR A 45 8.29 -1.82 5.07
C THR A 45 8.80 -2.02 6.50
N ARG A 46 8.01 -1.58 7.50
CA ARG A 46 8.37 -1.73 8.91
C ARG A 46 8.45 -3.21 9.31
N ARG A 47 7.51 -4.04 8.84
CA ARG A 47 7.52 -5.50 9.07
C ARG A 47 8.78 -6.13 8.51
N LYS A 48 9.16 -5.82 7.28
CA LYS A 48 10.38 -6.35 6.64
C LYS A 48 11.65 -5.95 7.40
N ILE A 49 11.73 -4.69 7.85
CA ILE A 49 12.86 -4.20 8.67
C ILE A 49 12.94 -4.97 9.99
N LEU A 50 11.82 -5.13 10.70
CA LEU A 50 11.80 -5.83 12.00
C LEU A 50 12.16 -7.30 11.88
N ILE A 51 11.66 -7.98 10.84
CA ILE A 51 12.05 -9.37 10.54
C ILE A 51 13.54 -9.45 10.26
N GLY A 52 14.07 -8.55 9.41
CA GLY A 52 15.49 -8.49 9.09
C GLY A 52 16.35 -8.26 10.34
N SER A 53 16.01 -7.28 11.18
CA SER A 53 16.76 -6.99 12.40
C SER A 53 16.73 -8.15 13.39
N CYS A 54 15.59 -8.84 13.51
CA CYS A 54 15.45 -10.00 14.38
C CYS A 54 16.33 -11.16 13.88
N MET A 55 16.28 -11.45 12.58
CA MET A 55 17.07 -12.52 11.99
C MET A 55 18.57 -12.26 12.11
N LEU A 56 19.02 -11.02 11.85
CA LEU A 56 20.43 -10.65 12.03
C LEU A 56 20.89 -10.92 13.46
N LYS A 57 20.11 -10.49 14.46
CA LYS A 57 20.41 -10.76 15.86
C LYS A 57 20.51 -12.26 16.17
N ILE A 58 19.58 -13.08 15.68
CA ILE A 58 19.62 -14.53 15.86
C ILE A 58 20.90 -15.12 15.26
N THR A 59 21.28 -14.69 14.07
CA THR A 59 22.49 -15.20 13.39
C THR A 59 23.81 -14.66 13.93
N GLU A 60 23.78 -13.57 14.69
CA GLU A 60 24.94 -13.07 15.44
C GLU A 60 25.22 -13.95 16.67
N GLU A 61 24.18 -14.47 17.30
CA GLU A 61 24.27 -15.30 18.51
C GLU A 61 24.44 -16.81 18.19
N ASP A 62 24.01 -17.27 17.02
CA ASP A 62 24.04 -18.68 16.61
C ASP A 62 24.59 -18.90 15.18
N ASP A 63 25.80 -19.47 15.10
CA ASP A 63 26.46 -19.82 13.84
C ASP A 63 25.71 -20.88 13.01
N GLN A 64 24.97 -21.80 13.66
CA GLN A 64 24.15 -22.78 12.96
C GLN A 64 22.96 -22.11 12.28
N ALA A 65 22.32 -21.15 12.97
CA ALA A 65 21.27 -20.34 12.39
C ALA A 65 21.80 -19.50 11.21
N ARG A 66 23.00 -18.92 11.35
CA ARG A 66 23.66 -18.18 10.27
C ARG A 66 23.90 -19.05 9.04
N ALA A 67 24.45 -20.25 9.21
CA ALA A 67 24.69 -21.18 8.09
C ALA A 67 23.38 -21.57 7.38
N LYS A 68 22.31 -21.83 8.15
CA LYS A 68 20.98 -22.11 7.60
C LYS A 68 20.43 -20.92 6.80
N LEU A 69 20.58 -19.69 7.31
CA LEU A 69 20.15 -18.48 6.61
C LEU A 69 20.88 -18.33 5.27
N ILE A 70 22.21 -18.44 5.26
CA ILE A 70 23.01 -18.33 4.03
C ILE A 70 22.61 -19.40 3.00
N ALA A 71 22.42 -20.65 3.42
CA ALA A 71 21.97 -21.73 2.54
C ALA A 71 20.54 -21.54 2.01
N GLN A 72 19.68 -20.79 2.71
CA GLN A 72 18.37 -20.39 2.21
C GLN A 72 18.48 -19.21 1.23
N MET A 73 19.32 -18.21 1.53
CA MET A 73 19.58 -17.09 0.63
C MET A 73 20.18 -17.55 -0.70
N ASP A 74 21.07 -18.53 -0.68
CA ASP A 74 21.66 -19.15 -1.88
C ASP A 74 20.61 -19.78 -2.81
N ARG A 75 19.56 -20.37 -2.24
CA ARG A 75 18.45 -20.95 -3.01
C ARG A 75 17.41 -19.93 -3.46
N TYR A 76 17.22 -18.87 -2.68
CA TYR A 76 16.17 -17.88 -2.92
C TYR A 76 16.62 -16.76 -3.87
N LEU A 77 17.87 -16.31 -3.77
CA LEU A 77 18.39 -15.20 -4.54
C LEU A 77 18.85 -15.68 -5.93
N THR A 78 18.24 -15.08 -6.95
CA THR A 78 18.55 -15.37 -8.37
C THR A 78 19.38 -14.26 -9.02
N ASP A 79 19.31 -13.01 -8.53
CA ASP A 79 20.09 -11.88 -9.05
C ASP A 79 21.50 -11.90 -8.45
N GLU A 80 22.53 -11.92 -9.31
CA GLU A 80 23.93 -11.94 -8.89
C GLU A 80 24.32 -10.74 -8.02
N ARG A 81 23.70 -9.57 -8.24
CA ARG A 81 24.00 -8.36 -7.44
C ARG A 81 23.57 -8.55 -5.99
N ASP A 82 22.42 -9.19 -5.78
CA ASP A 82 21.89 -9.46 -4.44
C ASP A 82 22.66 -10.59 -3.77
N ARG A 83 23.05 -11.63 -4.52
CA ARG A 83 23.89 -12.74 -4.02
C ARG A 83 25.26 -12.26 -3.51
N LYS A 84 25.88 -11.31 -4.21
CA LYS A 84 27.16 -10.68 -3.80
C LYS A 84 27.07 -10.02 -2.42
N LEU A 85 25.90 -9.54 -1.99
CA LEU A 85 25.73 -8.98 -0.64
C LEU A 85 25.94 -10.01 0.47
N PHE A 86 25.82 -11.30 0.16
CA PHE A 86 25.97 -12.42 1.09
C PHE A 86 27.21 -13.26 0.80
N ASN A 87 28.09 -12.82 -0.12
CA ASN A 87 29.25 -13.58 -0.61
C ASN A 87 28.86 -14.94 -1.24
N LEU A 88 27.75 -14.98 -1.98
CA LEU A 88 27.20 -16.14 -2.69
C LEU A 88 27.33 -16.02 -4.22
#